data_AF-A0A5J5QQJ9-F1
#
_entry.id   AF-A0A5J5QQJ9-F1
#
_cell.length_a   1.000
_cell.length_b   1.000
_cell.length_c   1.000
_cell.angle_alpha   90.00
_cell.angle_beta   90.00
_cell.angle_gamma   90.00
#
_symmetry.space_group_name_H-M   'P 1'
#
loop_
_entity.id
_entity.type
_entity.pdbx_description
1 polymer ?
#
loop_
_entity_poly.entity_id
_entity_poly.type
_entity_poly.pdbx_seq_one_letter_code
_entity_poly.pdbx_strand_id
1 'polypeptide(L)'
;MEATTSKTLIIFCLVATSIAAVSLGSVEETQSLGGCLMSFISVEGCVEAINEAVSHKKFDELEPKCCKAITLLGDNCWPILFPDQPYVPVLLEYACKLLGYVPKVENVAAAP
;
A
#
# COMPACT_ATOMS: atom_id res chain seq x y z
N MET A 1 -2.92 -26.14 -50.08
CA MET A 1 -1.94 -25.14 -49.63
C MET A 1 -2.80 -23.89 -49.42
N GLU A 2 -3.34 -23.60 -48.24
CA GLU A 2 -2.69 -22.81 -47.17
C GLU A 2 -3.51 -22.92 -45.85
N ALA A 3 -3.78 -24.13 -45.32
CA ALA A 3 -4.56 -24.27 -44.08
C ALA A 3 -3.72 -24.06 -42.80
N THR A 4 -2.39 -24.06 -42.92
CA THR A 4 -1.45 -23.95 -41.80
C THR A 4 -1.20 -22.49 -41.40
N THR A 5 -1.12 -21.58 -42.37
CA THR A 5 -0.89 -20.14 -42.15
C THR A 5 -2.02 -19.50 -41.34
N SER A 6 -3.28 -19.88 -41.60
CA SER A 6 -4.45 -19.39 -40.85
C SER A 6 -4.42 -19.84 -39.38
N LYS A 7 -4.12 -21.13 -39.13
CA LYS A 7 -4.02 -21.67 -37.76
C LYS A 7 -2.89 -21.03 -36.96
N THR A 8 -1.73 -20.83 -37.58
CA THR A 8 -0.59 -20.18 -36.93
C THR A 8 -0.89 -18.72 -36.59
N LEU A 9 -1.58 -17.99 -37.46
CA LEU A 9 -2.01 -16.61 -37.18
C LEU A 9 -3.06 -16.55 -36.05
N ILE A 10 -4.03 -17.47 -36.03
CA ILE A 10 -5.03 -17.54 -34.96
C ILE A 10 -4.38 -17.85 -33.61
N ILE A 11 -3.43 -18.80 -33.55
CA ILE A 11 -2.70 -19.12 -32.32
C ILE A 11 -1.84 -17.93 -31.89
N PHE A 12 -1.15 -17.27 -32.81
CA PHE A 12 -0.36 -16.08 -32.50
C PHE A 12 -1.24 -14.93 -31.99
N CYS A 13 -2.43 -14.73 -32.57
CA CYS A 13 -3.43 -13.79 -32.06
C CYS A 13 -3.89 -14.15 -30.65
N LEU A 14 -4.21 -15.42 -30.37
CA LEU A 14 -4.64 -15.86 -29.03
C LEU A 14 -3.55 -15.64 -27.97
N VAL A 15 -2.29 -15.96 -28.31
CA VAL A 15 -1.13 -15.73 -27.43
C VAL A 15 -0.86 -14.24 -27.24
N ALA A 16 -0.92 -13.44 -28.31
CA ALA A 16 -0.75 -11.98 -28.22
C ALA A 16 -1.88 -11.32 -27.40
N THR A 17 -3.13 -11.77 -27.54
CA THR A 17 -4.24 -11.30 -26.70
C THR A 17 -4.11 -11.77 -25.26
N SER A 18 -3.47 -12.91 -24.98
CA SER A 18 -3.20 -13.37 -23.61
C SER A 18 -2.16 -12.49 -22.92
N ILE A 19 -1.12 -12.08 -23.66
CA ILE A 19 -0.08 -11.17 -23.16
C ILE A 19 -0.66 -9.75 -22.96
N ALA A 20 -1.55 -9.31 -23.85
CA ALA A 20 -2.27 -8.04 -23.66
C ALA A 20 -3.38 -8.11 -22.60
N ALA A 21 -3.99 -9.29 -22.36
CA ALA A 21 -4.99 -9.49 -21.31
C ALA A 21 -4.40 -9.53 -19.90
N VAL A 22 -3.08 -9.71 -19.75
CA VAL A 22 -2.40 -9.42 -18.48
C VAL A 22 -2.41 -7.92 -18.16
N SER A 23 -2.61 -7.05 -19.16
CA SER A 23 -2.68 -5.59 -18.98
C SER A 23 -4.06 -5.00 -19.27
N LEU A 24 -5.09 -5.82 -19.49
CA LEU A 24 -6.48 -5.43 -19.30
C LEU A 24 -6.98 -5.96 -17.95
N GLY A 25 -6.13 -5.83 -16.92
CA GLY A 25 -6.63 -5.66 -15.57
C GLY A 25 -7.48 -4.42 -15.60
N SER A 26 -8.78 -4.62 -15.45
CA SER A 26 -9.82 -3.63 -15.47
C SER A 26 -9.33 -2.28 -14.92
N VAL A 27 -9.67 -1.21 -15.64
CA VAL A 27 -10.12 0.00 -14.95
C VAL A 27 -11.35 -0.43 -14.15
N GLU A 28 -11.13 -1.06 -13.01
CA GLU A 28 -12.11 -1.32 -11.98
C GLU A 28 -11.40 -1.06 -10.67
N GLU A 29 -11.40 0.24 -10.39
CA GLU A 29 -11.36 0.84 -9.07
C GLU A 29 -10.07 0.58 -8.28
N THR A 30 -9.34 1.68 -8.11
CA THR A 30 -8.42 2.05 -7.04
C THR A 30 -8.99 1.83 -5.61
N GLN A 31 -9.97 0.95 -5.43
CA GLN A 31 -10.81 0.74 -4.25
C GLN A 31 -11.01 -0.75 -3.91
N SER A 32 -10.14 -1.64 -4.38
CA SER A 32 -10.08 -3.00 -3.82
C SER A 32 -9.21 -3.00 -2.55
N LEU A 33 -9.48 -3.92 -1.61
CA LEU A 33 -8.65 -4.09 -0.40
C LEU A 33 -7.16 -4.21 -0.76
N GLY A 34 -6.84 -5.02 -1.77
CA GLY A 34 -5.49 -5.16 -2.29
C GLY A 34 -4.93 -3.85 -2.83
N GLY A 35 -5.70 -3.14 -3.66
CA GLY A 35 -5.28 -1.86 -4.22
C GLY A 35 -4.97 -0.80 -3.16
N CYS A 36 -5.80 -0.68 -2.14
CA CYS A 36 -5.58 0.25 -1.03
C CYS A 36 -4.37 -0.14 -0.16
N LEU A 37 -4.17 -1.43 0.07
CA LEU A 37 -3.07 -1.93 0.89
C LEU A 37 -1.70 -1.83 0.18
N MET A 38 -1.66 -1.85 -1.16
CA MET A 38 -0.42 -1.78 -1.93
C MET A 38 0.41 -0.54 -1.65
N SER A 39 -0.22 0.59 -1.28
CA SER A 39 0.47 1.81 -0.84
C SER A 39 1.38 1.59 0.38
N PHE A 40 1.00 0.67 1.27
CA PHE A 40 1.75 0.34 2.47
C PHE A 40 2.73 -0.81 2.25
N ILE A 41 2.32 -1.87 1.53
CA ILE A 41 3.20 -3.02 1.22
C ILE A 41 4.45 -2.58 0.45
N SER A 42 4.32 -1.56 -0.41
CA SER A 42 5.45 -1.01 -1.18
C SER A 42 6.47 -0.27 -0.31
N VAL A 43 6.18 -0.05 0.98
CA VAL A 43 7.06 0.56 1.96
C VAL A 43 7.41 -0.49 3.02
N GLU A 44 8.65 -0.95 3.00
CA GLU A 44 9.17 -1.94 3.96
C GLU A 44 8.85 -1.54 5.41
N GLY A 45 8.30 -2.47 6.18
CA GLY A 45 7.94 -2.29 7.59
C GLY A 45 6.69 -1.45 7.86
N CYS A 46 6.07 -0.83 6.84
CA CYS A 46 4.95 0.09 7.06
C CYS A 46 3.68 -0.62 7.52
N VAL A 47 3.41 -1.83 7.02
CA VAL A 47 2.24 -2.61 7.43
C VAL A 47 2.36 -3.02 8.90
N GLU A 48 3.54 -3.49 9.31
CA GLU A 48 3.84 -3.85 10.70
C GLU A 48 3.72 -2.63 11.63
N ALA A 49 4.30 -1.49 11.23
CA ALA A 49 4.22 -0.25 12.00
C ALA A 49 2.78 0.26 12.16
N ILE A 50 1.96 0.17 11.10
CA ILE A 50 0.52 0.49 11.17
C ILE A 50 -0.18 -0.47 12.12
N ASN A 51 0.12 -1.77 12.06
CA ASN A 51 -0.47 -2.76 12.97
C ASN A 51 -0.11 -2.46 14.43
N GLU A 52 1.15 -2.17 14.76
CA GLU A 52 1.56 -1.79 16.12
C GLU A 52 0.89 -0.48 16.58
N ALA A 53 0.76 0.50 15.69
CA ALA A 53 0.08 1.76 15.96
C ALA A 53 -1.42 1.56 16.25
N VAL A 54 -2.11 0.73 15.46
CA VAL A 54 -3.55 0.50 15.60
C VAL A 54 -3.84 -0.42 16.79
N SER A 55 -3.13 -1.55 16.90
CA SER A 55 -3.37 -2.59 17.89
C SER A 55 -2.80 -2.23 19.27
N HIS A 56 -1.59 -1.69 19.32
CA HIS A 56 -0.85 -1.47 20.56
C HIS A 56 -0.63 0.01 20.91
N LYS A 57 -1.10 0.94 20.06
CA LYS A 57 -0.89 2.40 20.24
C LYS A 57 0.58 2.78 20.32
N LYS A 58 1.45 2.01 19.66
CA LYS A 58 2.88 2.29 19.52
C LYS A 58 3.13 2.94 18.16
N PHE A 59 3.59 4.18 18.17
CA PHE A 59 3.76 4.96 16.94
C PHE A 59 5.24 5.14 16.57
N ASP A 60 6.16 4.74 17.44
CA ASP A 60 7.62 4.91 17.29
C ASP A 60 8.19 4.22 16.04
N GLU A 61 7.49 3.22 15.50
CA GLU A 61 7.87 2.50 14.28
C GLU A 61 7.36 3.17 12.99
N LEU A 62 6.53 4.22 13.07
CA LEU A 62 6.04 4.96 11.90
C LEU A 62 7.13 5.86 11.31
N GLU A 63 7.94 5.27 10.43
CA GLU A 63 8.99 6.00 9.72
C GLU A 63 8.44 7.05 8.73
N PRO A 64 9.24 8.08 8.36
CA PRO A 64 8.80 9.14 7.45
C PRO A 64 8.24 8.66 6.12
N LYS A 65 8.78 7.57 5.56
CA LYS A 65 8.26 6.97 4.32
C LYS A 65 6.88 6.36 4.51
N CYS A 66 6.64 5.69 5.63
CA CYS A 66 5.34 5.12 5.96
C CYS A 66 4.31 6.22 6.20
N CYS A 67 4.69 7.27 6.94
CA CYS A 67 3.85 8.45 7.14
C CYS A 67 3.47 9.17 5.84
N LYS A 68 4.39 9.23 4.87
CA LYS A 68 4.07 9.72 3.53
C LYS A 68 3.03 8.85 2.83
N ALA A 69 3.14 7.52 2.92
CA ALA A 69 2.15 6.62 2.35
C ALA A 69 0.77 6.78 3.00
N ILE A 70 0.72 6.92 4.34
CA ILE A 70 -0.51 7.20 5.11
C ILE A 70 -1.18 8.49 4.63
N THR A 71 -0.41 9.56 4.48
CA THR A 71 -0.93 10.89 4.10
C THR A 71 -1.38 10.95 2.64
N LEU A 72 -0.84 10.08 1.79
CA LEU A 72 -1.19 10.00 0.37
C LEU A 72 -2.27 8.95 0.07
N LEU A 73 -2.70 8.17 1.07
CA LEU A 73 -3.76 7.19 0.89
C LEU A 73 -5.07 7.92 0.61
N GLY A 74 -5.81 7.48 -0.42
CA GLY A 74 -7.09 8.08 -0.76
C GLY A 74 -8.14 7.88 0.34
N ASP A 75 -9.01 8.88 0.52
CA ASP A 75 -10.07 8.86 1.56
C ASP A 75 -11.02 7.67 1.44
N ASN A 76 -11.24 7.19 0.22
CA ASN A 76 -12.04 6.02 -0.10
C ASN A 76 -11.41 4.70 0.38
N CYS A 77 -10.10 4.65 0.57
CA CYS A 77 -9.39 3.45 1.03
C CYS A 77 -9.48 3.24 2.54
N TRP A 78 -9.64 4.31 3.32
CA TRP A 78 -9.71 4.18 4.78
C TRP A 78 -10.89 3.31 5.26
N PRO A 79 -12.13 3.49 4.77
CA PRO A 79 -13.25 2.60 5.11
C PRO A 79 -13.06 1.15 4.64
N ILE A 80 -12.23 0.91 3.62
CA ILE A 80 -11.95 -0.45 3.11
C ILE A 80 -10.96 -1.17 4.01
N LEU A 81 -9.90 -0.48 4.44
CA LEU A 81 -8.87 -1.04 5.32
C LEU A 81 -9.34 -1.16 6.77
N PHE A 82 -10.17 -0.22 7.23
CA PHE A 82 -10.61 -0.10 8.63
C PHE A 82 -12.13 0.15 8.74
N PRO A 83 -12.98 -0.82 8.35
CA PRO A 83 -14.44 -0.62 8.26
C PRO A 83 -15.09 -0.27 9.61
N ASP A 84 -14.63 -0.88 10.70
CA ASP A 84 -15.20 -0.69 12.03
C ASP A 84 -14.45 0.36 12.87
N GLN A 85 -13.46 1.04 12.29
CA GLN A 85 -12.53 1.91 13.02
C GLN A 85 -12.30 3.26 12.31
N PRO A 86 -13.33 4.12 12.21
CA PRO A 86 -13.26 5.40 11.50
C PRO A 86 -12.30 6.42 12.12
N TYR A 87 -11.79 6.16 13.33
CA TYR A 87 -10.83 7.03 14.02
C TYR A 87 -9.37 6.73 13.65
N VAL A 88 -9.07 5.56 13.05
CA VAL A 88 -7.71 5.15 12.68
C VAL A 88 -7.00 6.13 11.73
N PRO A 89 -7.65 6.65 10.67
CA PRO A 89 -7.02 7.62 9.76
C PRO A 89 -6.52 8.85 10.51
N VAL A 90 -7.40 9.44 11.33
CA VAL A 90 -7.10 10.63 12.14
C VAL A 90 -5.94 10.37 13.11
N LEU A 91 -5.95 9.20 13.76
CA LEU A 91 -4.91 8.81 14.70
C LEU A 91 -3.54 8.67 14.03
N LEU A 92 -3.48 7.96 12.89
CA LEU A 92 -2.25 7.73 12.15
C LEU A 92 -1.70 9.04 11.56
N GLU A 93 -2.56 9.87 10.97
CA GLU A 93 -2.16 11.19 10.48
C GLU A 93 -1.62 12.09 11.60
N TYR A 94 -2.30 12.10 12.74
CA TYR A 94 -1.87 12.91 13.88
C TYR A 94 -0.53 12.42 14.42
N ALA A 95 -0.35 11.10 14.58
CA ALA A 95 0.92 10.50 14.96
C ALA A 95 2.04 10.89 13.98
N CYS A 96 1.78 10.79 12.68
CA CYS A 96 2.75 11.18 11.64
C CYS A 96 3.12 12.67 11.67
N LYS A 97 2.16 13.55 11.98
CA LYS A 97 2.42 14.99 12.18
C LYS A 97 3.26 15.25 13.43
N LEU A 98 3.04 14.52 14.52
CA LEU A 98 3.79 14.67 15.76
C LEU A 98 5.20 14.08 15.73
N LEU A 99 5.34 12.87 15.17
CA LEU A 99 6.62 12.18 15.03
C LEU A 99 7.52 12.87 14.00
N GLY A 100 6.93 13.72 13.16
CA GLY A 100 7.63 14.59 12.24
C GLY A 100 8.60 15.60 12.88
N TYR A 101 8.63 15.82 14.22
CA TYR A 101 9.69 16.62 14.89
C TYR A 101 9.72 16.52 16.44
N VAL A 102 9.53 15.35 17.06
CA VAL A 102 10.08 15.19 18.42
C VAL A 102 11.56 14.84 18.24
N PRO A 103 12.53 15.72 18.57
CA PRO A 103 13.93 15.31 18.58
C PRO A 103 13.99 14.07 19.44
N LYS A 104 14.55 12.99 18.89
CA LYS A 104 14.94 11.81 19.66
C LYS A 104 15.62 12.38 20.89
N VAL A 105 14.94 12.32 22.02
CA VAL A 105 15.56 12.63 23.30
C VAL A 105 16.50 11.45 23.49
N GLU A 106 17.69 11.61 22.89
CA GLU A 106 18.82 10.74 23.06
C GLU A 106 19.25 10.93 24.49
N ASN A 107 18.56 10.22 25.37
CA ASN A 107 18.95 10.09 26.74
C ASN A 107 20.11 9.12 26.80
N VAL A 108 21.29 9.75 26.79
CA VAL A 108 22.40 9.43 27.67
C VAL A 108 23.16 8.16 27.29
N ALA A 109 24.20 8.39 26.49
CA ALA A 109 25.49 7.76 26.78
C ALA A 109 25.82 7.97 28.26
N ALA A 110 25.56 6.94 29.07
CA ALA A 110 26.27 6.70 30.32
C ALA A 110 26.99 5.36 30.12
N ALA A 111 28.17 5.45 29.52
CA ALA A 111 29.20 4.43 29.59
C ALA A 111 30.33 4.99 30.47
N PRO A 112 31.10 4.12 31.11
CA PRO A 112 31.07 3.83 32.56
C PRO A 112 31.73 4.88 33.47
#